data_AF-A0A4Q9FH12-F1
#
_entry.id   AF-A0A4Q9FH12-F1
#
_cell.length_a   1.000
_cell.length_b   1.000
_cell.length_c   1.000
_cell.angle_alpha   90.00
_cell.angle_beta   90.00
_cell.angle_gamma   90.00
#
_symmetry.space_group_name_H-M   'P 1'
#
loop_
_entity.id
_entity.type
_entity.pdbx_description
1 polymer ?
#
loop_
_entity_poly.entity_id
_entity_poly.type
_entity_poly.pdbx_seq_one_letter_code
_entity_poly.pdbx_strand_id
1 'polypeptide(L)'
;MKSFLFLLVLTCFFISCDTSKKYERKWCFDPLKLTNNDLDYPASIYIENDSIKFNYYAFDYWHKFPLTIDDKLFFNNWKIPICRIEDTIRIGQIPYIKDEKDSVFNWWWSKPILKIDLPKIDTTYFQFHHSYKSQKNYIYFGKRIDNNKYNLQLNDRYANIQDLPAFLAFERASLGEELIPFHTTVLYMDFTTPMKYAEGIFHELKKVNQLKIQMISDILLKYNNEIGLYYEHEGLTKKLPYFYENEHYVPDILDLPSPPPPPPPYFPDFWNKNVTNKIIILKRDDLYFDEQIITKPQLKELVNKWVKNKNGIFSLYDLESSYGNFLEMTAIINSVYQNERNKLSKIKFNKSLSDLNQDEIVAIKEEIPMYHVWSYSIPHFSAIVKNNDSFFGIKTLVLDSVSKTK
;
A
#
# COMPACT_ATOMS: atom_id res chain seq x y z
N MET A 1 -69.40 -52.76 -16.95
CA MET A 1 -68.38 -53.58 -17.61
C MET A 1 -67.29 -52.67 -18.16
N LYS A 2 -66.05 -53.10 -17.96
CA LYS A 2 -64.79 -52.35 -18.08
C LYS A 2 -64.55 -51.79 -19.49
N SER A 3 -63.98 -50.58 -19.57
CA SER A 3 -63.10 -50.23 -20.69
C SER A 3 -62.15 -49.07 -20.34
N PHE A 4 -60.86 -49.41 -20.39
CA PHE A 4 -59.72 -48.58 -20.83
C PHE A 4 -59.22 -47.39 -20.01
N LEU A 5 -58.23 -47.74 -19.17
CA LEU A 5 -56.90 -47.13 -19.07
C LEU A 5 -56.56 -46.10 -20.17
N PHE A 6 -56.33 -44.84 -19.78
CA PHE A 6 -55.27 -44.03 -20.38
C PHE A 6 -54.52 -43.30 -19.27
N LEU A 7 -53.28 -43.73 -19.11
CA LEU A 7 -52.25 -43.24 -18.22
C LEU A 7 -51.82 -41.84 -18.70
N LEU A 8 -52.32 -40.77 -18.09
CA LEU A 8 -51.73 -39.45 -18.28
C LEU A 8 -50.70 -39.24 -17.17
N VAL A 9 -49.46 -39.61 -17.49
CA VAL A 9 -48.26 -39.24 -16.74
C VAL A 9 -48.26 -37.71 -16.67
N LEU A 10 -48.60 -37.19 -15.50
CA LEU A 10 -48.39 -35.79 -15.16
C LEU A 10 -46.86 -35.61 -15.14
N THR A 11 -46.29 -35.26 -16.28
CA THR A 11 -44.92 -34.77 -16.36
C THR A 11 -44.85 -33.51 -15.50
N CYS A 12 -44.39 -33.69 -14.26
CA CYS A 12 -43.83 -32.61 -13.48
C CYS A 12 -42.75 -31.96 -14.34
N PHE A 13 -43.06 -30.82 -14.95
CA PHE A 13 -42.06 -29.84 -15.33
C PHE A 13 -41.39 -29.37 -14.03
N PHE A 14 -40.44 -30.16 -13.53
CA PHE A 14 -39.33 -29.58 -12.79
C PHE A 14 -38.53 -28.77 -13.82
N ILE A 15 -39.00 -27.55 -14.09
CA ILE A 15 -38.07 -26.51 -14.49
C ILE A 15 -37.21 -26.29 -13.25
N SER A 16 -36.16 -27.12 -13.12
CA SER A 16 -34.98 -26.74 -12.36
C SER A 16 -34.41 -25.53 -13.09
N CYS A 17 -34.95 -24.35 -12.76
CA CYS A 17 -34.29 -23.09 -13.05
C CYS A 17 -32.98 -23.17 -12.31
N ASP A 18 -31.91 -23.45 -13.06
CA ASP A 18 -30.55 -23.49 -12.57
C ASP A 18 -30.23 -22.12 -11.95
N THR A 19 -30.34 -22.03 -10.62
CA THR A 19 -30.17 -20.79 -9.87
C THR A 19 -28.76 -20.23 -10.05
N SER A 20 -27.79 -21.08 -10.42
CA SER A 20 -26.41 -20.73 -10.75
C SER A 20 -26.32 -19.77 -11.95
N LYS A 21 -26.99 -20.11 -13.06
CA LYS A 21 -26.99 -19.31 -14.30
C LYS A 21 -27.69 -17.95 -14.16
N LYS A 22 -28.50 -17.74 -13.12
CA LYS A 22 -29.25 -16.48 -12.91
C LYS A 22 -28.34 -15.29 -12.64
N TYR A 23 -27.12 -15.52 -12.16
CA TYR A 23 -26.22 -14.47 -11.70
C TYR A 23 -24.92 -14.36 -12.50
N GLU A 24 -24.64 -15.33 -13.39
CA GLU A 24 -23.40 -15.46 -14.16
C GLU A 24 -23.17 -14.30 -15.13
N ARG A 25 -22.55 -13.21 -14.67
CA ARG A 25 -22.22 -11.99 -15.45
C ARG A 25 -21.42 -10.97 -14.63
N LYS A 26 -21.04 -9.88 -15.31
CA LYS A 26 -20.44 -8.67 -14.72
C LYS A 26 -21.50 -7.70 -14.19
N TRP A 27 -21.21 -7.11 -13.05
CA TRP A 27 -22.02 -6.12 -12.36
C TRP A 27 -21.12 -4.96 -11.92
N CYS A 28 -21.61 -3.73 -11.98
CA CYS A 28 -20.90 -2.51 -11.64
C CYS A 28 -21.59 -1.80 -10.48
N PHE A 29 -20.80 -1.21 -9.60
CA PHE A 29 -21.27 -0.50 -8.43
C PHE A 29 -22.16 0.69 -8.81
N ASP A 30 -23.27 0.87 -8.09
CA ASP A 30 -24.22 1.99 -8.28
C ASP A 30 -24.04 3.05 -7.18
N PRO A 31 -23.26 4.12 -7.43
CA PRO A 31 -22.99 5.14 -6.42
C PRO A 31 -24.23 5.99 -6.06
N LEU A 32 -25.25 6.03 -6.94
CA LEU A 32 -26.45 6.87 -6.71
C LEU A 32 -27.36 6.32 -5.61
N LYS A 33 -27.11 5.09 -5.15
CA LYS A 33 -27.93 4.41 -4.14
C LYS A 33 -27.21 4.18 -2.81
N LEU A 34 -26.09 4.88 -2.56
CA LEU A 34 -25.40 4.78 -1.27
C LEU A 34 -25.94 5.76 -0.23
N THR A 35 -25.88 5.27 1.01
CA THR A 35 -26.17 6.02 2.23
C THR A 35 -24.90 6.40 3.01
N ASN A 36 -23.71 5.89 2.63
CA ASN A 36 -22.44 6.15 3.32
C ASN A 36 -21.27 6.29 2.32
N ASN A 37 -20.67 7.47 2.23
CA ASN A 37 -19.64 7.79 1.22
C ASN A 37 -18.19 7.59 1.71
N ASP A 38 -17.98 7.19 2.96
CA ASP A 38 -16.64 7.19 3.59
C ASP A 38 -15.85 5.89 3.38
N LEU A 39 -16.38 4.92 2.63
CA LEU A 39 -15.80 3.58 2.48
C LEU A 39 -15.42 3.25 1.03
N ASP A 40 -14.38 2.42 0.90
CA ASP A 40 -13.84 1.98 -0.38
C ASP A 40 -14.52 0.67 -0.79
N TYR A 41 -15.40 0.74 -1.79
CA TYR A 41 -16.25 -0.38 -2.21
C TYR A 41 -15.73 -1.04 -3.49
N PRO A 42 -15.97 -2.35 -3.71
CA PRO A 42 -15.68 -2.99 -4.99
C PRO A 42 -16.39 -2.27 -6.14
N ALA A 43 -15.66 -1.85 -7.17
CA ALA A 43 -16.25 -1.16 -8.31
C ALA A 43 -16.97 -2.10 -9.27
N SER A 44 -16.46 -3.33 -9.40
CA SER A 44 -17.04 -4.35 -10.28
C SER A 44 -17.02 -5.71 -9.64
N ILE A 45 -18.05 -6.49 -9.95
CA ILE A 45 -18.20 -7.87 -9.50
C ILE A 45 -18.43 -8.75 -10.72
N TYR A 46 -17.74 -9.87 -10.77
CA TYR A 46 -17.99 -10.93 -11.74
C TYR A 46 -18.39 -12.20 -11.01
N ILE A 47 -19.64 -12.61 -11.18
CA ILE A 47 -20.15 -13.86 -10.59
C ILE A 47 -20.08 -14.93 -11.68
N GLU A 48 -19.44 -16.06 -11.36
CA GLU A 48 -19.36 -17.29 -12.16
C GLU A 48 -20.07 -18.43 -11.39
N ASN A 49 -20.19 -19.61 -12.00
CA ASN A 49 -20.87 -20.74 -11.37
C ASN A 49 -20.14 -21.29 -10.14
N ASP A 50 -18.81 -21.22 -10.14
CA ASP A 50 -17.93 -21.76 -9.10
C ASP A 50 -17.03 -20.68 -8.44
N SER A 51 -17.15 -19.43 -8.88
CA SER A 51 -16.27 -18.36 -8.42
C SER A 51 -16.94 -16.99 -8.41
N ILE A 52 -16.43 -16.09 -7.56
CA ILE A 52 -16.80 -14.68 -7.56
C ILE A 52 -15.53 -13.84 -7.57
N LYS A 53 -15.53 -12.77 -8.37
CA LYS A 53 -14.41 -11.84 -8.50
C LYS A 53 -14.85 -10.43 -8.16
N PHE A 54 -14.01 -9.69 -7.44
CA PHE A 54 -14.22 -8.29 -7.07
C PHE A 54 -13.06 -7.46 -7.58
N ASN A 55 -13.32 -6.38 -8.30
CA ASN A 55 -12.27 -5.48 -8.79
C ASN A 55 -12.17 -4.22 -7.93
N TYR A 56 -10.93 -3.82 -7.69
CA TYR A 56 -10.62 -2.49 -7.22
C TYR A 56 -10.94 -1.43 -8.28
N TYR A 57 -11.29 -0.21 -7.87
CA TYR A 57 -11.76 0.81 -8.81
C TYR A 57 -10.64 1.52 -9.57
N ALA A 58 -9.46 1.69 -8.97
CA ALA A 58 -8.42 2.57 -9.51
C ALA A 58 -7.47 1.90 -10.51
N PHE A 59 -7.26 0.58 -10.39
CA PHE A 59 -6.36 -0.22 -11.23
C PHE A 59 -6.84 -1.67 -11.31
N ASP A 60 -6.32 -2.44 -12.27
CA ASP A 60 -6.71 -3.83 -12.51
C ASP A 60 -6.20 -4.72 -11.37
N TYR A 61 -7.07 -4.97 -10.38
CA TYR A 61 -6.77 -5.73 -9.17
C TYR A 61 -7.99 -6.51 -8.70
N TRP A 62 -7.97 -7.82 -8.98
CA TRP A 62 -9.09 -8.71 -8.75
C TRP A 62 -8.88 -9.63 -7.56
N HIS A 63 -9.83 -9.62 -6.63
CA HIS A 63 -9.96 -10.66 -5.61
C HIS A 63 -10.88 -11.76 -6.13
N LYS A 64 -10.35 -12.99 -6.28
CA LYS A 64 -11.13 -14.15 -6.71
C LYS A 64 -11.33 -15.11 -5.54
N PHE A 65 -12.56 -15.55 -5.32
CA PHE A 65 -12.91 -16.54 -4.31
C PHE A 65 -13.71 -17.69 -4.94
N PRO A 66 -13.52 -18.94 -4.45
CA PRO A 66 -14.47 -20.01 -4.70
C PRO A 66 -15.85 -19.61 -4.19
N LEU A 67 -16.89 -19.96 -4.95
CA LEU A 67 -18.26 -19.58 -4.66
C LEU A 67 -19.17 -20.82 -4.60
N THR A 68 -20.00 -20.87 -3.57
CA THR A 68 -21.19 -21.71 -3.55
C THR A 68 -22.41 -20.80 -3.57
N ILE A 69 -23.33 -21.06 -4.52
CA ILE A 69 -24.58 -20.32 -4.65
C ILE A 69 -25.72 -21.19 -4.12
N ASP A 70 -26.40 -20.68 -3.09
CA ASP A 70 -27.71 -21.13 -2.63
C ASP A 70 -28.63 -19.89 -2.63
N ASP A 71 -29.70 -19.86 -1.83
CA ASP A 71 -30.43 -18.62 -1.51
C ASP A 71 -29.53 -17.47 -0.99
N LYS A 72 -28.25 -17.75 -0.69
CA LYS A 72 -27.20 -16.81 -0.31
C LYS A 72 -25.90 -17.13 -1.05
N LEU A 73 -25.01 -16.14 -1.17
CA LEU A 73 -23.64 -16.35 -1.65
C LEU A 73 -22.76 -16.81 -0.50
N PHE A 74 -22.03 -17.90 -0.68
CA PHE A 74 -21.03 -18.37 0.27
C PHE A 74 -19.63 -18.33 -0.35
N PHE A 75 -18.77 -17.44 0.16
CA PHE A 75 -17.37 -17.29 -0.25
C PHE A 75 -16.56 -16.64 0.87
N ASN A 76 -15.25 -16.91 0.93
CA ASN A 76 -14.34 -16.36 1.96
C ASN A 76 -14.87 -16.53 3.41
N ASN A 77 -15.54 -17.67 3.69
CA ASN A 77 -16.25 -17.96 4.95
C ASN A 77 -17.40 -17.01 5.31
N TRP A 78 -17.85 -16.16 4.39
CA TRP A 78 -19.00 -15.29 4.55
C TRP A 78 -20.24 -15.88 3.91
N LYS A 79 -21.39 -15.71 4.56
CA LYS A 79 -22.71 -16.07 4.03
C LYS A 79 -23.50 -14.79 3.79
N ILE A 80 -23.44 -14.27 2.56
CA ILE A 80 -23.95 -12.94 2.23
C ILE A 80 -25.33 -13.08 1.55
N PRO A 81 -26.35 -12.36 2.02
CA PRO A 81 -27.64 -12.35 1.35
C PRO A 81 -27.51 -11.71 -0.04
N ILE A 82 -28.17 -12.32 -1.02
CA ILE A 82 -28.27 -11.78 -2.37
C ILE A 82 -29.73 -11.56 -2.73
N CYS A 83 -30.03 -10.40 -3.28
CA CYS A 83 -31.34 -10.09 -3.84
C CYS A 83 -31.17 -9.54 -5.25
N ARG A 84 -31.99 -9.99 -6.20
CA ARG A 84 -32.00 -9.47 -7.56
C ARG A 84 -33.35 -8.81 -7.83
N ILE A 85 -33.30 -7.56 -8.27
CA ILE A 85 -34.44 -6.78 -8.70
C ILE A 85 -34.07 -6.26 -10.10
N GLU A 86 -34.70 -6.82 -11.14
CA GLU A 86 -34.45 -6.46 -12.54
C GLU A 86 -32.96 -6.58 -12.93
N ASP A 87 -32.34 -5.43 -13.24
CA ASP A 87 -30.94 -5.27 -13.59
C ASP A 87 -30.06 -4.85 -12.42
N THR A 88 -30.58 -4.81 -11.19
CA THR A 88 -29.80 -4.59 -9.98
C THR A 88 -29.68 -5.88 -9.18
N ILE A 89 -28.47 -6.20 -8.73
CA ILE A 89 -28.24 -7.12 -7.60
C ILE A 89 -27.85 -6.34 -6.37
N ARG A 90 -28.28 -6.82 -5.21
CA ARG A 90 -27.78 -6.36 -3.92
C ARG A 90 -26.99 -7.50 -3.30
N ILE A 91 -25.74 -7.24 -2.97
CA ILE A 91 -24.88 -8.15 -2.21
C ILE A 91 -24.71 -7.52 -0.83
N GLY A 92 -25.36 -8.12 0.17
CA GLY A 92 -25.56 -7.44 1.44
C GLY A 92 -26.39 -6.18 1.25
N GLN A 93 -25.88 -5.04 1.72
CA GLN A 93 -26.55 -3.74 1.57
C GLN A 93 -26.23 -3.03 0.25
N ILE A 94 -25.19 -3.46 -0.48
CA ILE A 94 -24.62 -2.69 -1.58
C ILE A 94 -25.28 -3.06 -2.91
N PRO A 95 -25.84 -2.09 -3.64
CA PRO A 95 -26.41 -2.31 -4.96
C PRO A 95 -25.36 -2.29 -6.07
N TYR A 96 -25.50 -3.20 -7.02
CA TYR A 96 -24.73 -3.26 -8.26
C TYR A 96 -25.69 -3.38 -9.43
N ILE A 97 -25.49 -2.57 -10.45
CA ILE A 97 -26.24 -2.63 -11.70
C ILE A 97 -25.53 -3.57 -12.67
N LYS A 98 -26.28 -4.29 -13.47
CA LYS A 98 -25.78 -5.13 -14.55
C LYS A 98 -24.94 -4.28 -15.51
N ASP A 99 -23.74 -4.73 -15.83
CA ASP A 99 -22.90 -4.06 -16.83
C ASP A 99 -23.46 -4.36 -18.23
N GLU A 100 -24.28 -3.44 -18.73
CA GLU A 100 -24.63 -3.38 -20.15
C GLU A 100 -23.64 -2.46 -20.85
N LYS A 101 -23.14 -2.86 -22.03
CA LYS A 101 -22.06 -2.18 -22.76
C LYS A 101 -22.31 -0.67 -22.99
N ASP A 102 -23.55 -0.21 -22.89
CA ASP A 102 -23.99 1.18 -23.08
C ASP A 102 -24.35 1.93 -21.78
N SER A 103 -24.02 1.40 -20.59
CA SER A 103 -24.34 2.11 -19.35
C SER A 103 -23.51 3.40 -19.21
N VAL A 104 -24.16 4.52 -18.88
CA VAL A 104 -23.50 5.80 -18.54
C VAL A 104 -22.47 5.63 -17.41
N PHE A 105 -22.65 4.59 -16.58
CA PHE A 105 -21.74 4.21 -15.49
C PHE A 105 -20.41 3.59 -15.94
N ASN A 106 -20.32 3.05 -17.16
CA ASN A 106 -19.05 2.58 -17.73
C ASN A 106 -18.01 3.72 -17.89
N TRP A 107 -18.46 4.98 -17.91
CA TRP A 107 -17.61 6.16 -18.03
C TRP A 107 -17.05 6.65 -16.68
N TRP A 108 -17.81 6.50 -15.58
CA TRP A 108 -17.41 7.03 -14.27
C TRP A 108 -16.40 6.14 -13.55
N TRP A 109 -16.37 4.85 -13.86
CA TRP A 109 -15.42 3.87 -13.35
C TRP A 109 -14.53 3.36 -14.48
N SER A 110 -14.09 4.30 -15.32
CA SER A 110 -13.23 4.13 -16.49
C SER A 110 -12.33 2.91 -16.34
N LYS A 111 -12.35 2.03 -17.35
CA LYS A 111 -11.51 0.83 -17.41
C LYS A 111 -10.12 1.15 -16.85
N PRO A 112 -9.63 0.38 -15.87
CA PRO A 112 -8.34 0.66 -15.28
C PRO A 112 -7.30 0.79 -16.39
N ILE A 113 -6.40 1.77 -16.26
CA ILE A 113 -5.34 2.04 -17.25
C ILE A 113 -3.99 1.45 -16.80
N LEU A 114 -3.90 1.08 -15.53
CA LEU A 114 -2.78 0.39 -14.91
C LEU A 114 -3.20 -0.99 -14.39
N LYS A 115 -2.23 -1.90 -14.39
CA LYS A 115 -2.20 -3.13 -13.61
C LYS A 115 -1.12 -2.98 -12.54
N ILE A 116 -1.47 -3.31 -11.30
CA ILE A 116 -0.58 -3.26 -10.14
C ILE A 116 -0.68 -4.57 -9.39
N ASP A 117 0.41 -5.33 -9.39
CA ASP A 117 0.55 -6.50 -8.53
C ASP A 117 1.14 -6.05 -7.19
N LEU A 118 0.31 -5.92 -6.14
CA LEU A 118 0.75 -5.41 -4.84
C LEU A 118 1.72 -6.35 -4.11
N PRO A 119 2.59 -5.85 -3.22
CA PRO A 119 3.63 -6.66 -2.57
C PRO A 119 3.19 -7.84 -1.70
N LYS A 120 2.01 -7.76 -1.05
CA LYS A 120 1.43 -8.81 -0.21
C LYS A 120 2.38 -9.32 0.88
N ILE A 121 2.95 -8.39 1.65
CA ILE A 121 3.83 -8.69 2.78
C ILE A 121 3.03 -9.28 3.94
N ASP A 122 3.67 -10.14 4.72
CA ASP A 122 3.13 -10.76 5.93
C ASP A 122 2.49 -9.72 6.88
N THR A 123 1.19 -9.92 7.15
CA THR A 123 0.35 -9.01 7.94
C THR A 123 0.83 -8.86 9.38
N THR A 124 1.60 -9.82 9.89
CA THR A 124 2.21 -9.75 11.23
C THR A 124 3.22 -8.60 11.37
N TYR A 125 3.67 -8.00 10.26
CA TYR A 125 4.53 -6.81 10.28
C TYR A 125 3.75 -5.49 10.42
N PHE A 126 2.42 -5.49 10.26
CA PHE A 126 1.57 -4.30 10.27
C PHE A 126 0.60 -4.21 11.47
N GLN A 127 0.82 -5.01 12.52
CA GLN A 127 -0.09 -5.19 13.68
C GLN A 127 -0.54 -3.93 14.44
N PHE A 128 -0.05 -2.74 14.09
CA PHE A 128 -0.37 -1.48 14.76
C PHE A 128 -0.92 -0.49 13.74
N HIS A 129 -2.25 -0.33 13.74
CA HIS A 129 -2.93 0.68 12.94
C HIS A 129 -3.05 1.98 13.73
N HIS A 130 -2.44 3.04 13.23
CA HIS A 130 -2.71 4.38 13.74
C HIS A 130 -3.96 4.93 13.04
N SER A 131 -5.06 5.02 13.78
CA SER A 131 -6.29 5.65 13.30
C SER A 131 -6.14 7.17 13.38
N TYR A 132 -5.58 7.79 12.35
CA TYR A 132 -5.72 9.23 12.15
C TYR A 132 -6.52 9.45 10.87
N LYS A 133 -7.68 10.11 11.00
CA LYS A 133 -8.44 10.64 9.87
C LYS A 133 -7.56 11.71 9.22
N SER A 134 -6.79 11.30 8.21
CA SER A 134 -5.88 12.15 7.45
C SER A 134 -6.41 12.26 6.03
N GLN A 135 -6.30 13.46 5.46
CA GLN A 135 -6.52 13.63 4.02
C GLN A 135 -5.45 12.86 3.27
N LYS A 136 -5.84 12.27 2.13
CA LYS A 136 -5.04 11.33 1.37
C LYS A 136 -4.91 11.80 -0.06
N ASN A 137 -3.68 11.81 -0.57
CA ASN A 137 -3.41 11.85 -2.01
C ASN A 137 -3.04 10.45 -2.46
N TYR A 138 -3.65 10.00 -3.55
CA TYR A 138 -3.41 8.68 -4.08
C TYR A 138 -2.46 8.76 -5.27
N ILE A 139 -1.38 7.98 -5.20
CA ILE A 139 -0.43 7.79 -6.28
C ILE A 139 -0.43 6.32 -6.64
N TYR A 140 -0.63 6.05 -7.92
CA TYR A 140 -0.61 4.70 -8.47
C TYR A 140 0.57 4.59 -9.44
N PHE A 141 1.42 3.59 -9.26
CA PHE A 141 2.57 3.34 -10.13
C PHE A 141 2.63 1.86 -10.50
N GLY A 142 2.43 1.57 -11.77
CA GLY A 142 2.29 0.19 -12.23
C GLY A 142 2.52 0.03 -13.71
N LYS A 143 2.24 -1.17 -14.22
CA LYS A 143 2.38 -1.47 -15.64
C LYS A 143 1.12 -1.02 -16.37
N ARG A 144 1.29 -0.33 -17.49
CA ARG A 144 0.16 0.01 -18.36
C ARG A 144 -0.45 -1.25 -18.96
N ILE A 145 -1.76 -1.30 -19.05
CA ILE A 145 -2.47 -2.46 -19.62
C ILE A 145 -2.24 -2.59 -21.13
N ASP A 146 -1.98 -1.48 -21.82
CA ASP A 146 -1.81 -1.46 -23.27
C ASP A 146 -0.44 -1.99 -23.75
N ASN A 147 0.63 -1.79 -22.97
CA ASN A 147 2.00 -2.10 -23.41
C ASN A 147 2.94 -2.63 -22.31
N ASN A 148 2.44 -2.86 -21.09
CA ASN A 148 3.20 -3.36 -19.93
C ASN A 148 4.39 -2.50 -19.47
N LYS A 149 4.52 -1.24 -19.92
CA LYS A 149 5.56 -0.32 -19.42
C LYS A 149 5.14 0.29 -18.08
N TYR A 150 6.11 0.55 -17.19
CA TYR A 150 5.85 1.27 -15.95
C TYR A 150 5.39 2.71 -16.24
N ASN A 151 4.35 3.16 -15.55
CA ASN A 151 3.83 4.51 -15.67
C ASN A 151 3.21 4.95 -14.33
N LEU A 152 3.29 6.26 -14.07
CA LEU A 152 2.58 6.91 -12.98
C LEU A 152 1.15 7.21 -13.43
N GLN A 153 0.17 7.01 -12.56
CA GLN A 153 -1.19 7.50 -12.73
C GLN A 153 -1.49 8.47 -11.58
N LEU A 154 -1.93 9.67 -11.97
CA LEU A 154 -2.44 10.71 -11.08
C LEU A 154 -3.88 10.97 -11.50
N ASN A 155 -4.82 10.77 -10.59
CA ASN A 155 -6.24 10.72 -10.87
C ASN A 155 -6.57 9.64 -11.93
N ASP A 156 -7.21 10.03 -13.03
CA ASP A 156 -7.71 9.17 -14.10
C ASP A 156 -6.79 9.15 -15.34
N ARG A 157 -5.55 9.66 -15.23
CA ARG A 157 -4.63 9.81 -16.37
C ARG A 157 -3.20 9.39 -16.09
N TYR A 158 -2.51 9.02 -17.15
CA TYR A 158 -1.06 8.83 -17.16
C TYR A 158 -0.34 10.16 -16.89
N ALA A 159 0.74 10.08 -16.11
CA ALA A 159 1.62 11.20 -15.78
C ALA A 159 3.08 10.74 -15.74
N ASN A 160 3.99 11.70 -15.66
CA ASN A 160 5.40 11.49 -15.37
C ASN A 160 5.70 11.78 -13.89
N ILE A 161 6.79 11.23 -13.36
CA ILE A 161 7.22 11.47 -11.96
C ILE A 161 7.39 12.98 -11.70
N GLN A 162 7.89 13.73 -12.68
CA GLN A 162 8.10 15.18 -12.62
C GLN A 162 6.79 15.99 -12.52
N ASP A 163 5.63 15.38 -12.80
CA ASP A 163 4.34 16.06 -12.67
C ASP A 163 3.82 16.06 -11.22
N LEU A 164 4.46 15.29 -10.31
CA LEU A 164 4.07 15.17 -8.91
C LEU A 164 4.04 16.52 -8.15
N PRO A 165 5.05 17.41 -8.27
CA PRO A 165 5.02 18.70 -7.59
C PRO A 165 3.79 19.54 -7.95
N ALA A 166 3.46 19.63 -9.24
CA ALA A 166 2.33 20.41 -9.73
C ALA A 166 0.99 19.79 -9.28
N PHE A 167 0.88 18.46 -9.37
CA PHE A 167 -0.27 17.72 -8.87
C PHE A 167 -0.50 17.97 -7.38
N LEU A 168 0.53 17.83 -6.54
CA LEU A 168 0.42 18.03 -5.10
C LEU A 168 0.14 19.48 -4.71
N ALA A 169 0.66 20.46 -5.46
CA ALA A 169 0.32 21.87 -5.27
C ALA A 169 -1.17 22.12 -5.54
N PHE A 170 -1.73 21.52 -6.59
CA PHE A 170 -3.15 21.60 -6.90
C PHE A 170 -4.01 20.93 -5.81
N GLU A 171 -3.64 19.72 -5.38
CA GLU A 171 -4.33 19.01 -4.29
C GLU A 171 -4.26 19.78 -2.97
N ARG A 172 -3.20 20.55 -2.70
CA ARG A 172 -3.13 21.38 -1.49
C ARG A 172 -3.96 22.65 -1.59
N ALA A 173 -4.06 23.25 -2.77
CA ALA A 173 -4.83 24.47 -2.97
C ALA A 173 -6.34 24.25 -2.77
N SER A 174 -6.82 23.01 -2.83
CA SER A 174 -8.21 22.64 -2.53
C SER A 174 -8.47 22.37 -1.04
N LEU A 175 -7.43 22.44 -0.18
CA LEU A 175 -7.51 22.13 1.25
C LEU A 175 -7.36 23.40 2.10
N GLY A 176 -7.99 23.40 3.28
CA GLY A 176 -7.71 24.40 4.31
C GLY A 176 -6.26 24.31 4.77
N GLU A 177 -5.61 25.47 4.98
CA GLU A 177 -4.19 25.55 5.36
C GLU A 177 -3.86 24.72 6.60
N GLU A 178 -4.80 24.61 7.54
CA GLU A 178 -4.68 23.84 8.78
C GLU A 178 -4.56 22.32 8.58
N LEU A 179 -4.97 21.81 7.42
CA LEU A 179 -4.97 20.38 7.12
C LEU A 179 -3.74 19.93 6.32
N ILE A 180 -3.02 20.87 5.69
CA ILE A 180 -1.81 20.60 4.90
C ILE A 180 -0.77 19.77 5.69
N PRO A 181 -0.48 20.03 6.98
CA PRO A 181 0.50 19.24 7.73
C PRO A 181 0.10 17.78 7.97
N PHE A 182 -1.20 17.46 7.89
CA PHE A 182 -1.74 16.12 8.17
C PHE A 182 -1.94 15.27 6.91
N HIS A 183 -1.66 15.84 5.74
CA HIS A 183 -1.82 15.19 4.44
C HIS A 183 -0.88 14.00 4.31
N THR A 184 -1.42 12.83 3.98
CA THR A 184 -0.65 11.61 3.74
C THR A 184 -0.71 11.24 2.26
N THR A 185 0.44 10.94 1.67
CA THR A 185 0.49 10.40 0.30
C THR A 185 0.47 8.89 0.35
N VAL A 186 -0.57 8.29 -0.20
CA VAL A 186 -0.75 6.84 -0.28
C VAL A 186 -0.17 6.34 -1.61
N LEU A 187 0.80 5.45 -1.53
CA LEU A 187 1.51 4.87 -2.65
C LEU A 187 1.02 3.44 -2.89
N TYR A 188 0.36 3.24 -4.02
CA TYR A 188 0.13 1.92 -4.60
C TYR A 188 1.17 1.71 -5.68
N MET A 189 2.08 0.77 -5.48
CA MET A 189 3.17 0.53 -6.41
C MET A 189 3.32 -0.96 -6.67
N ASP A 190 3.54 -1.30 -7.94
CA ASP A 190 3.72 -2.67 -8.39
C ASP A 190 4.96 -3.29 -7.71
N PHE A 191 4.81 -4.52 -7.21
CA PHE A 191 5.85 -5.27 -6.50
C PHE A 191 7.17 -5.26 -7.25
N THR A 192 7.12 -5.43 -8.57
CA THR A 192 8.32 -5.55 -9.42
C THR A 192 8.94 -4.22 -9.80
N THR A 193 8.36 -3.09 -9.38
CA THR A 193 8.87 -1.74 -9.73
C THR A 193 10.33 -1.58 -9.27
N PRO A 194 11.27 -1.27 -10.18
CA PRO A 194 12.64 -0.98 -9.79
C PRO A 194 12.75 0.24 -8.88
N MET A 195 13.63 0.18 -7.88
CA MET A 195 13.79 1.21 -6.86
C MET A 195 14.19 2.58 -7.42
N LYS A 196 14.78 2.68 -8.62
CA LYS A 196 15.00 3.98 -9.29
C LYS A 196 13.71 4.80 -9.47
N TYR A 197 12.58 4.16 -9.75
CA TYR A 197 11.30 4.86 -9.87
C TYR A 197 10.75 5.26 -8.50
N ALA A 198 10.83 4.38 -7.51
CA ALA A 198 10.42 4.68 -6.14
C ALA A 198 11.25 5.83 -5.54
N GLU A 199 12.57 5.81 -5.74
CA GLU A 199 13.47 6.88 -5.31
C GLU A 199 13.16 8.20 -6.02
N GLY A 200 12.89 8.17 -7.34
CA GLY A 200 12.44 9.35 -8.08
C GLY A 200 11.14 9.94 -7.50
N ILE A 201 10.16 9.10 -7.17
CA ILE A 201 8.93 9.54 -6.50
C ILE A 201 9.26 10.15 -5.13
N PHE A 202 10.07 9.48 -4.29
CA PHE A 202 10.46 10.02 -3.00
C PHE A 202 11.18 11.37 -3.11
N HIS A 203 12.02 11.54 -4.14
CA HIS A 203 12.71 12.79 -4.43
C HIS A 203 11.73 13.93 -4.73
N GLU A 204 10.79 13.72 -5.63
CA GLU A 204 9.77 14.74 -5.97
C GLU A 204 8.86 15.07 -4.77
N LEU A 205 8.48 14.07 -3.98
CA LEU A 205 7.74 14.29 -2.74
C LEU A 205 8.54 15.15 -1.74
N LYS A 206 9.85 14.91 -1.60
CA LYS A 206 10.72 15.71 -0.73
C LYS A 206 10.83 17.15 -1.19
N LYS A 207 10.96 17.42 -2.51
CA LYS A 207 11.03 18.78 -3.07
C LYS A 207 9.84 19.65 -2.66
N VAL A 208 8.64 19.09 -2.64
CA VAL A 208 7.42 19.80 -2.20
C VAL A 208 7.07 19.57 -0.74
N ASN A 209 7.99 19.03 0.05
CA ASN A 209 7.80 18.78 1.48
C ASN A 209 6.58 17.89 1.80
N GLN A 210 6.22 16.97 0.90
CA GLN A 210 5.19 15.96 1.13
C GLN A 210 5.82 14.72 1.80
N LEU A 211 6.17 14.86 3.07
CA LEU A 211 7.05 13.89 3.74
C LEU A 211 6.32 12.67 4.30
N LYS A 212 5.03 12.76 4.62
CA LYS A 212 4.29 11.63 5.20
C LYS A 212 3.74 10.76 4.08
N ILE A 213 4.25 9.54 4.00
CA ILE A 213 3.83 8.56 3.00
C ILE A 213 3.26 7.31 3.66
N GLN A 214 2.32 6.67 2.98
CA GLN A 214 1.82 5.34 3.30
C GLN A 214 2.09 4.43 2.10
N MET A 215 2.95 3.45 2.29
CA MET A 215 3.29 2.45 1.27
C MET A 215 2.34 1.26 1.42
N ILE A 216 1.47 1.03 0.43
CA ILE A 216 0.47 -0.05 0.49
C ILE A 216 1.13 -1.39 0.14
N SER A 217 0.86 -2.38 0.99
CA SER A 217 1.29 -3.76 0.85
C SER A 217 0.19 -4.63 0.25
N ASP A 218 -1.05 -4.51 0.75
CA ASP A 218 -2.19 -5.27 0.25
C ASP A 218 -3.50 -4.49 0.44
N ILE A 219 -4.51 -4.89 -0.33
CA ILE A 219 -5.89 -4.45 -0.20
C ILE A 219 -6.71 -5.69 0.13
N LEU A 220 -7.32 -5.70 1.31
CA LEU A 220 -8.10 -6.82 1.82
C LEU A 220 -9.59 -6.55 1.62
N LEU A 221 -10.28 -7.45 0.93
CA LEU A 221 -11.74 -7.44 0.94
C LEU A 221 -12.22 -7.86 2.34
N LYS A 222 -13.16 -7.12 2.89
CA LYS A 222 -13.84 -7.38 4.16
C LYS A 222 -15.35 -7.36 3.96
N TYR A 223 -16.06 -7.96 4.90
CA TYR A 223 -17.53 -7.96 4.94
C TYR A 223 -18.02 -7.68 6.35
N ASN A 224 -19.01 -6.79 6.45
CA ASN A 224 -19.75 -6.50 7.68
C ASN A 224 -21.25 -6.50 7.34
N ASN A 225 -22.10 -7.04 8.22
CA ASN A 225 -23.54 -7.17 7.96
C ASN A 225 -24.29 -5.82 7.86
N GLU A 226 -23.81 -4.79 8.53
CA GLU A 226 -24.42 -3.45 8.55
C GLU A 226 -23.97 -2.62 7.34
N ILE A 227 -22.70 -2.75 6.97
CA ILE A 227 -22.05 -1.88 5.99
C ILE A 227 -21.95 -2.54 4.59
N GLY A 228 -21.88 -3.87 4.54
CA GLY A 228 -21.62 -4.64 3.33
C GLY A 228 -20.14 -4.97 3.12
N LEU A 229 -19.78 -5.21 1.85
CA LEU A 229 -18.41 -5.44 1.40
C LEU A 229 -17.63 -4.12 1.36
N TYR A 230 -16.38 -4.12 1.80
CA TYR A 230 -15.51 -2.95 1.70
C TYR A 230 -14.04 -3.37 1.66
N TYR A 231 -13.16 -2.47 1.25
CA TYR A 231 -11.72 -2.67 1.23
C TYR A 231 -11.05 -2.06 2.47
N GLU A 232 -10.20 -2.86 3.10
CA GLU A 232 -9.23 -2.43 4.11
C GLU A 232 -7.82 -2.44 3.52
N HIS A 233 -7.02 -1.44 3.86
CA HIS A 233 -5.70 -1.24 3.25
C HIS A 233 -4.61 -1.54 4.27
N GLU A 234 -3.74 -2.48 3.94
CA GLU A 234 -2.55 -2.80 4.73
C GLU A 234 -1.34 -2.08 4.16
N GLY A 235 -0.55 -1.44 5.01
CA GLY A 235 0.61 -0.72 4.55
C GLY A 235 1.46 -0.13 5.66
N LEU A 236 2.60 0.42 5.24
CA LEU A 236 3.59 1.01 6.12
C LEU A 236 3.58 2.52 6.00
N THR A 237 3.19 3.20 7.08
CA THR A 237 3.30 4.66 7.16
C THR A 237 4.69 5.06 7.65
N LYS A 238 5.38 5.92 6.88
CA LYS A 238 6.71 6.45 7.20
C LYS A 238 6.77 7.93 6.88
N LYS A 239 7.70 8.62 7.55
CA LYS A 239 8.09 9.99 7.20
C LYS A 239 9.40 9.94 6.41
N LEU A 240 9.40 10.56 5.23
CA LEU A 240 10.60 10.82 4.47
C LEU A 240 11.47 11.86 5.20
N PRO A 241 12.80 11.76 5.10
CA PRO A 241 13.68 12.84 5.53
C PRO A 241 13.45 14.07 4.64
N TYR A 242 13.90 15.22 5.13
CA TYR A 242 13.80 16.49 4.41
C TYR A 242 14.59 16.41 3.13
N PHE A 243 14.24 17.28 2.18
CA PHE A 243 15.04 17.46 1.00
C PHE A 243 16.44 17.95 1.41
N TYR A 244 17.45 17.15 1.11
CA TYR A 244 18.85 17.52 1.24
C TYR A 244 19.44 17.40 -0.15
N GLU A 245 19.57 18.54 -0.83
CA GLU A 245 20.13 18.60 -2.17
C GLU A 245 21.61 18.19 -2.11
N ASN A 246 21.97 17.21 -2.92
CA ASN A 246 23.36 16.82 -3.10
C ASN A 246 23.70 17.00 -4.58
N GLU A 247 24.45 18.06 -4.89
CA GLU A 247 24.86 18.40 -6.26
C GLU A 247 25.66 17.28 -6.95
N HIS A 248 26.28 16.37 -6.18
CA HIS A 248 27.01 15.21 -6.68
C HIS A 248 26.16 13.95 -6.78
N TYR A 249 24.91 14.01 -6.34
CA TYR A 249 23.91 12.99 -6.56
C TYR A 249 22.72 13.59 -7.30
N VAL A 250 22.89 13.66 -8.62
CA VAL A 250 21.74 13.77 -9.52
C VAL A 250 21.32 12.32 -9.77
N PRO A 251 20.20 11.81 -9.19
CA PRO A 251 19.60 10.61 -9.77
C PRO A 251 19.40 10.92 -11.25
N ASP A 252 19.63 9.99 -12.19
CA ASP A 252 19.54 10.18 -13.67
C ASP A 252 18.13 10.61 -14.16
N ILE A 253 17.57 11.65 -13.55
CA ILE A 253 16.20 12.13 -13.52
C ILE A 253 16.33 13.67 -13.49
N LEU A 254 16.80 14.19 -14.63
CA LEU A 254 16.44 15.46 -15.28
C LEU A 254 16.22 16.74 -14.45
N ASP A 255 16.87 17.81 -14.94
CA ASP A 255 16.75 19.23 -14.56
C ASP A 255 15.29 19.73 -14.47
N LEU A 256 14.94 20.39 -13.35
CA LEU A 256 13.76 21.26 -13.20
C LEU A 256 13.96 22.27 -12.04
N PRO A 257 13.24 23.42 -12.05
CA PRO A 257 13.58 24.60 -11.26
C PRO A 257 13.26 24.47 -9.76
N SER A 258 13.85 25.40 -9.01
CA SER A 258 13.99 25.42 -7.55
C SER A 258 12.68 25.23 -6.77
N PRO A 259 12.68 24.38 -5.72
CA PRO A 259 11.50 24.15 -4.89
C PRO A 259 11.17 25.36 -3.97
N PRO A 260 9.92 25.44 -3.45
CA PRO A 260 9.54 26.40 -2.41
C PRO A 260 10.42 26.21 -1.15
N PRO A 261 10.55 27.25 -0.30
CA PRO A 261 11.52 27.26 0.79
C PRO A 261 11.34 26.06 1.72
N PRO A 262 12.43 25.34 2.06
CA PRO A 262 12.33 24.17 2.91
C PRO A 262 11.89 24.59 4.32
N PRO A 263 10.96 23.86 4.96
CA PRO A 263 10.76 23.99 6.41
C PRO A 263 12.06 23.69 7.19
N PRO A 264 12.13 24.07 8.48
CA PRO A 264 13.27 23.74 9.33
C PRO A 264 13.58 22.23 9.26
N PRO A 265 14.85 21.85 9.06
CA PRO A 265 15.25 20.46 8.90
C PRO A 265 14.83 19.67 10.14
N TYR A 266 14.03 18.61 9.98
CA TYR A 266 14.02 17.54 10.98
C TYR A 266 15.16 16.60 10.64
N PHE A 267 16.18 16.73 11.47
CA PHE A 267 17.28 15.80 11.54
C PHE A 267 16.75 14.47 12.08
N PRO A 268 17.27 13.33 11.62
CA PRO A 268 17.00 12.07 12.29
C PRO A 268 17.29 12.23 13.79
N ASP A 269 16.46 11.65 14.67
CA ASP A 269 16.54 11.84 16.13
C ASP A 269 17.92 11.49 16.75
N PHE A 270 18.86 10.96 15.97
CA PHE A 270 20.22 10.59 16.34
C PHE A 270 21.32 11.48 15.73
N TRP A 271 20.96 12.60 15.11
CA TRP A 271 21.93 13.61 14.68
C TRP A 271 22.87 14.00 15.82
N ASN A 272 24.19 14.02 15.55
CA ASN A 272 25.25 14.29 16.53
C ASN A 272 25.25 13.39 17.78
N LYS A 273 24.51 12.27 17.78
CA LYS A 273 24.62 11.27 18.85
C LYS A 273 25.69 10.25 18.48
N ASN A 274 26.53 9.88 19.44
CA ASN A 274 27.53 8.83 19.26
C ASN A 274 26.84 7.45 19.31
N VAL A 275 26.25 7.05 18.19
CA VAL A 275 25.52 5.79 18.04
C VAL A 275 26.30 4.86 17.12
N THR A 276 26.44 3.60 17.52
CA THR A 276 27.01 2.57 16.64
C THR A 276 26.06 2.32 15.47
N ASN A 277 26.54 2.52 14.25
CA ASN A 277 25.76 2.30 13.03
C ASN A 277 25.84 0.85 12.56
N LYS A 278 24.74 0.37 11.99
CA LYS A 278 24.58 -0.93 11.36
C LYS A 278 23.97 -0.72 9.99
N ILE A 279 24.62 -1.25 8.96
CA ILE A 279 24.20 -1.09 7.57
C ILE A 279 23.66 -2.44 7.09
N ILE A 280 22.43 -2.42 6.56
CA ILE A 280 21.82 -3.50 5.81
C ILE A 280 21.70 -3.03 4.37
N ILE A 281 22.02 -3.91 3.43
CA ILE A 281 21.96 -3.59 2.01
C ILE A 281 20.97 -4.52 1.33
N LEU A 282 20.01 -3.96 0.59
CA LEU A 282 19.22 -4.69 -0.39
C LEU A 282 19.88 -4.50 -1.76
N LYS A 283 20.34 -5.58 -2.37
CA LYS A 283 21.02 -5.53 -3.66
C LYS A 283 20.54 -6.67 -4.53
N ARG A 284 19.99 -6.36 -5.72
CA ARG A 284 19.36 -7.35 -6.61
C ARG A 284 18.41 -8.28 -5.88
N ASP A 285 17.66 -7.71 -4.95
CA ASP A 285 16.65 -8.37 -4.11
C ASP A 285 17.17 -9.30 -3.02
N ASP A 286 18.48 -9.47 -2.90
CA ASP A 286 19.12 -10.15 -1.79
C ASP A 286 19.45 -9.17 -0.66
N LEU A 287 19.25 -9.61 0.58
CA LEU A 287 19.61 -8.86 1.79
C LEU A 287 21.04 -9.21 2.20
N TYR A 288 21.86 -8.19 2.41
CA TYR A 288 23.25 -8.33 2.85
C TYR A 288 23.49 -7.65 4.20
N PHE A 289 24.27 -8.32 5.04
CA PHE A 289 24.85 -7.77 6.25
C PHE A 289 26.29 -8.29 6.38
N ASP A 290 27.26 -7.40 6.61
CA ASP A 290 28.69 -7.73 6.65
C ASP A 290 29.14 -8.61 5.46
N GLU A 291 28.75 -8.22 4.25
CA GLU A 291 29.03 -8.91 2.97
C GLU A 291 28.41 -10.30 2.80
N GLN A 292 27.63 -10.78 3.78
CA GLN A 292 26.95 -12.07 3.71
C GLN A 292 25.48 -11.90 3.39
N ILE A 293 24.94 -12.78 2.54
CA ILE A 293 23.50 -12.87 2.31
C ILE A 293 22.83 -13.36 3.58
N ILE A 294 21.79 -12.64 4.01
CA ILE A 294 20.98 -12.98 5.17
C ILE A 294 19.52 -13.21 4.77
N THR A 295 18.86 -14.08 5.51
CA THR A 295 17.42 -14.34 5.36
C THR A 295 16.60 -13.32 6.15
N LYS A 296 15.30 -13.21 5.82
CA LYS A 296 14.35 -12.34 6.54
C LYS A 296 14.25 -12.63 8.05
N PRO A 297 14.23 -13.90 8.51
CA PRO A 297 14.31 -14.20 9.94
C PRO A 297 15.61 -13.73 10.60
N GLN A 298 16.76 -13.92 9.94
CA GLN A 298 18.06 -13.43 10.42
C GLN A 298 18.07 -11.90 10.51
N LEU A 299 17.52 -11.20 9.51
CA LEU A 299 17.33 -9.75 9.55
C LEU A 299 16.54 -9.34 10.81
N LYS A 300 15.40 -9.98 11.08
CA LYS A 300 14.57 -9.70 12.26
C LYS A 300 15.33 -9.89 13.58
N GLU A 301 16.12 -10.96 13.70
CA GLU A 301 16.95 -11.24 14.87
C GLU A 301 18.05 -10.19 15.08
N LEU A 302 18.76 -9.82 14.01
CA LEU A 302 19.80 -8.78 14.04
C LEU A 302 19.22 -7.45 14.48
N VAL A 303 18.13 -7.02 13.84
CA VAL A 303 17.44 -5.77 14.15
C VAL A 303 16.95 -5.77 15.59
N ASN A 304 16.45 -6.88 16.12
CA ASN A 304 16.01 -6.95 17.53
C ASN A 304 17.16 -6.63 18.50
N LYS A 305 18.36 -7.17 18.25
CA LYS A 305 19.56 -6.87 19.05
C LYS A 305 19.93 -5.38 18.94
N TRP A 306 19.89 -4.83 17.73
CA TRP A 306 20.27 -3.44 17.47
C TRP A 306 19.30 -2.42 18.07
N VAL A 307 17.99 -2.68 18.02
CA VAL A 307 16.97 -1.84 18.65
C VAL A 307 17.19 -1.77 20.16
N LYS A 308 17.42 -2.93 20.81
CA LYS A 308 17.70 -2.99 22.26
C LYS A 308 18.97 -2.24 22.65
N ASN A 309 19.99 -2.30 21.81
CA ASN A 309 21.26 -1.59 22.00
C ASN A 309 21.23 -0.14 21.52
N LYS A 310 20.07 0.38 21.08
CA LYS A 310 19.88 1.73 20.54
C LYS A 310 20.85 2.05 19.40
N ASN A 311 21.20 1.07 18.57
CA ASN A 311 22.05 1.25 17.39
C ASN A 311 21.29 1.98 16.27
N GLY A 312 22.03 2.70 15.43
CA GLY A 312 21.52 3.32 14.21
C GLY A 312 21.46 2.28 13.11
N ILE A 313 20.34 2.17 12.42
CA ILE A 313 20.09 1.20 11.37
C ILE A 313 19.96 1.94 10.04
N PHE A 314 20.79 1.58 9.08
CA PHE A 314 20.81 2.14 7.74
C PHE A 314 20.41 1.02 6.80
N SER A 315 19.18 1.04 6.30
CA SER A 315 18.75 0.17 5.22
C SER A 315 18.92 0.90 3.90
N LEU A 316 19.87 0.43 3.11
CA LEU A 316 20.20 0.97 1.80
C LEU A 316 19.77 0.00 0.73
N TYR A 317 19.54 0.49 -0.48
CA TYR A 317 19.13 -0.33 -1.62
C TYR A 317 19.89 0.04 -2.89
N ASP A 318 20.10 -0.92 -3.80
CA ASP A 318 20.47 -0.59 -5.18
C ASP A 318 19.24 -0.13 -6.00
N LEU A 319 19.49 0.49 -7.14
CA LEU A 319 18.43 1.10 -7.97
C LEU A 319 17.61 0.06 -8.77
N GLU A 320 18.09 -1.17 -8.85
CA GLU A 320 17.50 -2.24 -9.65
C GLU A 320 16.67 -3.22 -8.81
N SER A 321 16.87 -3.24 -7.49
CA SER A 321 16.00 -3.97 -6.57
C SER A 321 14.54 -3.57 -6.71
N SER A 322 13.65 -4.49 -6.40
CA SER A 322 12.22 -4.29 -6.48
C SER A 322 11.67 -3.55 -5.26
N TYR A 323 10.66 -2.72 -5.50
CA TYR A 323 9.93 -2.01 -4.47
C TYR A 323 9.31 -2.95 -3.43
N GLY A 324 8.87 -4.13 -3.87
CA GLY A 324 8.31 -5.15 -2.98
C GLY A 324 9.30 -5.63 -1.91
N ASN A 325 10.50 -6.04 -2.32
CA ASN A 325 11.54 -6.50 -1.39
C ASN A 325 12.05 -5.35 -0.49
N PHE A 326 12.11 -4.13 -1.04
CA PHE A 326 12.39 -2.93 -0.26
C PHE A 326 11.35 -2.67 0.83
N LEU A 327 10.07 -2.73 0.48
CA LEU A 327 8.97 -2.51 1.42
C LEU A 327 8.97 -3.58 2.49
N GLU A 328 9.24 -4.83 2.13
CA GLU A 328 9.31 -5.95 3.07
C GLU A 328 10.46 -5.81 4.06
N MET A 329 11.68 -5.50 3.60
CA MET A 329 12.82 -5.19 4.46
C MET A 329 12.46 -4.07 5.46
N THR A 330 11.86 -2.99 4.95
CA THR A 330 11.48 -1.83 5.75
C THR A 330 10.37 -2.16 6.76
N ALA A 331 9.42 -3.01 6.39
CA ALA A 331 8.33 -3.48 7.23
C ALA A 331 8.85 -4.38 8.36
N ILE A 332 9.76 -5.32 8.06
CA ILE A 332 10.42 -6.15 9.08
C ILE A 332 11.11 -5.28 10.11
N ILE A 333 11.95 -4.32 9.68
CA ILE A 333 12.67 -3.43 10.60
C ILE A 333 11.68 -2.61 11.45
N ASN A 334 10.64 -2.04 10.83
CA ASN A 334 9.62 -1.28 11.54
C ASN A 334 8.89 -2.15 12.57
N SER A 335 8.50 -3.37 12.22
CA SER A 335 7.77 -4.29 13.10
C SER A 335 8.55 -4.58 14.39
N VAL A 336 9.88 -4.69 14.32
CA VAL A 336 10.72 -4.91 15.50
C VAL A 336 10.64 -3.73 16.46
N TYR A 337 10.74 -2.49 15.94
CA TYR A 337 10.56 -1.29 16.77
C TYR A 337 9.17 -1.26 17.42
N GLN A 338 8.11 -1.50 16.65
CA GLN A 338 6.74 -1.46 17.19
C GLN A 338 6.51 -2.55 18.25
N ASN A 339 7.06 -3.74 18.04
CA ASN A 339 6.98 -4.85 18.99
C ASN A 339 7.68 -4.52 20.32
N GLU A 340 8.90 -3.97 20.28
CA GLU A 340 9.61 -3.58 21.51
C GLU A 340 8.90 -2.40 22.22
N ARG A 341 8.39 -1.42 21.47
CA ARG A 341 7.58 -0.33 22.02
C ARG A 341 6.28 -0.80 22.66
N ASN A 342 5.59 -1.76 22.05
CA ASN A 342 4.37 -2.33 22.60
C ASN A 342 4.64 -3.14 23.88
N LYS A 343 5.76 -3.85 23.97
CA LYS A 343 6.18 -4.50 25.22
C LYS A 343 6.40 -3.47 26.32
N LEU A 344 7.13 -2.39 26.02
CA LEU A 344 7.38 -1.31 26.98
C LEU A 344 6.09 -0.60 27.41
N SER A 345 5.18 -0.35 26.46
CA SER A 345 3.84 0.21 26.70
C SER A 345 3.07 -0.59 27.74
N LYS A 346 3.02 -1.92 27.57
CA LYS A 346 2.34 -2.82 28.50
C LYS A 346 2.99 -2.81 29.90
N ILE A 347 4.31 -2.70 29.97
CA ILE A 347 5.03 -2.62 31.25
C ILE A 347 4.80 -1.29 31.96
N LYS A 348 4.88 -0.17 31.24
CA LYS A 348 4.86 1.18 31.82
C LYS A 348 3.46 1.72 32.10
N PHE A 349 2.50 1.39 31.23
CA PHE A 349 1.15 1.97 31.25
C PHE A 349 0.04 0.93 31.32
N ASN A 350 0.35 -0.38 31.30
CA ASN A 350 -0.62 -1.47 31.25
C ASN A 350 -1.64 -1.34 30.08
N LYS A 351 -1.17 -0.79 28.95
CA LYS A 351 -1.95 -0.56 27.73
C LYS A 351 -1.18 -1.04 26.51
N SER A 352 -1.88 -1.38 25.43
CA SER A 352 -1.24 -1.62 24.14
C SER A 352 -0.78 -0.29 23.52
N LEU A 353 0.22 -0.34 22.64
CA LEU A 353 0.77 0.86 21.99
C LEU A 353 -0.28 1.67 21.22
N SER A 354 -1.29 1.01 20.67
CA SER A 354 -2.43 1.63 19.98
C SER A 354 -3.36 2.43 20.88
N ASP A 355 -3.36 2.13 22.18
CA ASP A 355 -4.33 2.64 23.16
C ASP A 355 -3.73 3.75 24.04
N LEU A 356 -2.46 4.10 23.77
CA LEU A 356 -1.76 5.17 24.47
C LEU A 356 -2.23 6.54 23.99
N ASN A 357 -2.29 7.50 24.93
CA ASN A 357 -2.43 8.91 24.58
C ASN A 357 -1.10 9.48 24.05
N GLN A 358 -1.12 10.74 23.59
CA GLN A 358 0.03 11.36 22.95
C GLN A 358 1.28 11.43 23.85
N ASP A 359 1.12 11.79 25.12
CA ASP A 359 2.22 11.93 26.07
C ASP A 359 2.82 10.57 26.43
N GLU A 360 1.97 9.57 26.63
CA GLU A 360 2.37 8.18 26.82
C GLU A 360 3.16 7.67 25.61
N ILE A 361 2.70 7.94 24.38
CA ILE A 361 3.40 7.57 23.13
C ILE A 361 4.77 8.24 23.06
N VAL A 362 4.87 9.53 23.39
CA VAL A 362 6.15 10.27 23.39
C VAL A 362 7.12 9.63 24.37
N ALA A 363 6.67 9.34 25.60
CA ALA A 363 7.51 8.70 26.62
C ALA A 363 8.05 7.32 26.16
N ILE A 364 7.23 6.51 25.47
CA ILE A 364 7.70 5.23 24.89
C ILE A 364 8.70 5.46 23.76
N LYS A 365 8.46 6.45 22.89
CA LYS A 365 9.35 6.77 21.76
C LYS A 365 10.69 7.35 22.22
N GLU A 366 10.73 8.06 23.33
CA GLU A 366 11.98 8.57 23.91
C GLU A 366 12.86 7.44 24.48
N GLU A 367 12.26 6.44 25.11
CA GLU A 367 12.99 5.28 25.64
C GLU A 367 13.48 4.35 24.53
N ILE A 368 12.64 4.13 23.51
CA ILE A 368 12.94 3.32 22.32
C ILE A 368 12.82 4.21 21.07
N PRO A 369 13.80 5.08 20.81
CA PRO A 369 13.80 5.97 19.65
C PRO A 369 14.04 5.18 18.37
N MET A 370 13.44 5.64 17.26
CA MET A 370 13.58 4.98 15.96
C MET A 370 14.76 5.58 15.21
N TYR A 371 15.92 4.94 15.31
CA TYR A 371 17.13 5.34 14.59
C TYR A 371 17.25 4.53 13.29
N HIS A 372 16.33 4.77 12.36
CA HIS A 372 16.27 4.02 11.10
C HIS A 372 16.26 4.95 9.88
N VAL A 373 17.32 4.87 9.07
CA VAL A 373 17.43 5.49 7.74
C VAL A 373 17.04 4.45 6.70
N TRP A 374 16.10 4.78 5.81
CA TRP A 374 15.49 3.80 4.90
C TRP A 374 15.22 4.31 3.48
N SER A 375 15.49 5.59 3.19
CA SER A 375 15.05 6.23 1.92
C SER A 375 16.21 6.67 1.02
N TYR A 376 17.36 6.02 1.14
CA TYR A 376 18.55 6.33 0.35
C TYR A 376 19.05 5.09 -0.38
N SER A 377 19.26 5.23 -1.67
CA SER A 377 20.01 4.23 -2.43
C SER A 377 21.49 4.23 -2.04
N ILE A 378 22.19 3.14 -2.35
CA ILE A 378 23.65 3.01 -2.15
C ILE A 378 24.39 4.14 -2.89
N PRO A 379 24.12 4.45 -4.17
CA PRO A 379 24.79 5.56 -4.85
C PRO A 379 24.56 6.91 -4.17
N HIS A 380 23.33 7.21 -3.74
CA HIS A 380 23.01 8.44 -3.03
C HIS A 380 23.77 8.55 -1.71
N PHE A 381 23.73 7.48 -0.91
CA PHE A 381 24.47 7.40 0.35
C PHE A 381 25.97 7.62 0.12
N SER A 382 26.58 6.91 -0.82
CA SER A 382 28.01 7.03 -1.12
C SER A 382 28.39 8.42 -1.62
N ALA A 383 27.54 9.08 -2.40
CA ALA A 383 27.77 10.46 -2.84
C ALA A 383 27.79 11.45 -1.66
N ILE A 384 26.89 11.28 -0.68
CA ILE A 384 26.87 12.13 0.52
C ILE A 384 28.13 11.91 1.37
N VAL A 385 28.49 10.64 1.61
CA VAL A 385 29.63 10.29 2.48
C VAL A 385 30.96 10.72 1.87
N LYS A 386 31.15 10.55 0.56
CA LYS A 386 32.39 10.97 -0.14
C LYS A 386 32.65 12.46 -0.02
N ASN A 387 31.59 13.27 0.06
CA ASN A 387 31.73 14.72 0.13
C ASN A 387 32.00 15.22 1.56
N ASN A 388 31.41 14.56 2.55
CA ASN A 388 31.34 15.10 3.92
C ASN A 388 32.11 14.26 4.95
N ASP A 389 32.79 13.18 4.54
CA ASP A 389 33.37 12.13 5.41
C ASP A 389 32.39 11.60 6.48
N SER A 390 31.10 11.80 6.25
CA SER A 390 30.02 11.56 7.18
C SER A 390 28.68 11.52 6.45
N PHE A 391 27.72 10.84 7.07
CA PHE A 391 26.32 10.87 6.66
C PHE A 391 25.53 11.49 7.80
N PHE A 392 25.01 12.70 7.57
CA PHE A 392 24.28 13.47 8.59
C PHE A 392 25.08 13.67 9.89
N GLY A 393 26.35 14.07 9.75
CA GLY A 393 27.26 14.35 10.88
C GLY A 393 27.83 13.10 11.56
N ILE A 394 27.45 11.90 11.11
CA ILE A 394 27.96 10.65 11.67
C ILE A 394 29.09 10.15 10.78
N LYS A 395 30.28 9.99 11.35
CA LYS A 395 31.42 9.43 10.61
C LYS A 395 31.08 8.02 10.16
N THR A 396 31.15 7.79 8.86
CA THR A 396 30.83 6.51 8.24
C THR A 396 31.84 6.23 7.14
N LEU A 397 32.07 4.95 6.86
CA LEU A 397 32.89 4.56 5.74
C LEU A 397 32.09 4.79 4.45
N VAL A 398 32.77 5.28 3.42
CA VAL A 398 32.23 5.24 2.06
C VAL A 398 31.99 3.77 1.76
N LEU A 399 30.76 3.44 1.34
CA LEU A 399 30.54 2.16 0.70
C LEU A 399 31.21 2.30 -0.67
N ASP A 400 32.50 1.97 -0.71
CA ASP A 400 33.34 1.96 -1.91
C ASP A 400 32.91 0.79 -2.77
N SER A 401 31.68 0.90 -3.24
CA SER A 401 31.09 0.02 -4.19
C SER A 401 31.17 -1.43 -3.69
N VAL A 402 30.03 -1.95 -3.25
CA VAL A 402 29.75 -3.39 -3.34
C VAL A 402 29.73 -3.82 -4.85
N SER A 403 30.56 -3.22 -5.71
CA SER A 403 30.62 -3.25 -7.17
C SER A 403 31.83 -4.01 -7.71
N LYS A 404 32.60 -4.71 -6.86
CA LYS A 404 33.64 -5.64 -7.34
C LYS A 404 33.53 -7.01 -6.68
N THR A 405 32.40 -7.66 -6.88
CA THR A 405 32.36 -9.14 -6.89
C THR A 405 31.45 -9.56 -8.03
N LYS A 406 32.03 -10.44 -8.86
CA LYS A 406 31.60 -10.89 -10.18
C LYS A 406 30.13 -11.30 -10.27
#